data_AF-A0A820S7K6-F1
#
_entry.id   AF-A0A820S7K6-F1
#
_cell.length_a   1.000
_cell.length_b   1.000
_cell.length_c   1.000
_cell.angle_alpha   90.00
_cell.angle_beta   90.00
_cell.angle_gamma   90.00
#
_symmetry.space_group_name_H-M   'P 1'
#
loop_
_entity.id
_entity.type
_entity.pdbx_description
1 polymer ?
#
loop_
_entity_poly.entity_id
_entity_poly.type
_entity_poly.pdbx_seq_one_letter_code
_entity_poly.pdbx_strand_id
1 'polypeptide(L)'
;IFNAVISITNVEDAAKSTKLLAATTLRNVLGTKTLHEILAERDKIDTVIQTSLDEATDPWGVKVERVEVKDVRLPVALQKAMAAEAEASRDARAKIIAA
;
A
#
# COMPACT_ATOMS: atom_id res chain seq x y z
N ILE A 1 5.99 -15.34 14.32
CA ILE A 1 6.49 -16.50 13.56
C ILE A 1 5.64 -17.69 13.99
N PHE A 2 4.80 -18.20 13.09
CA PHE A 2 3.86 -19.29 13.40
C PHE A 2 4.50 -20.67 13.20
N ASN A 3 5.52 -20.77 12.32
CA ASN A 3 6.31 -21.99 12.13
C ASN A 3 7.80 -21.66 12.03
N ALA A 4 8.55 -21.99 13.08
CA ALA A 4 9.98 -21.68 13.18
C ALA A 4 10.85 -22.48 12.20
N VAL A 5 10.46 -23.70 11.84
CA VAL A 5 11.26 -24.56 10.94
C VAL A 5 11.24 -24.02 9.51
N ILE A 6 10.05 -23.66 9.02
CA ILE A 6 9.86 -23.09 7.67
C ILE A 6 10.55 -21.73 7.51
N SER A 7 10.47 -20.90 8.55
CA SER A 7 11.07 -19.56 8.56
C SER A 7 12.60 -19.59 8.47
N ILE A 8 13.25 -20.69 8.90
CA ILE A 8 14.71 -20.85 8.87
C ILE A 8 15.16 -21.54 7.57
N THR A 9 14.34 -22.42 6.99
CA THR A 9 14.73 -23.19 5.79
C THR A 9 14.47 -22.47 4.46
N ASN A 10 13.47 -21.59 4.38
CA ASN A 10 13.05 -20.98 3.11
C ASN A 10 13.64 -19.60 2.83
N VAL A 11 14.14 -18.89 3.85
CA VAL A 11 14.67 -17.53 3.72
C VAL A 11 15.81 -17.32 4.70
N GLU A 12 16.93 -16.76 4.24
CA GLU A 12 18.12 -16.44 5.04
C GLU A 12 17.81 -15.48 6.22
N ASP A 13 16.87 -14.54 6.00
CA ASP A 13 16.30 -13.63 7.00
C ASP A 13 14.83 -13.28 6.65
N ALA A 14 13.89 -14.04 7.22
CA ALA A 14 12.45 -13.83 7.00
C ALA A 14 11.98 -12.43 7.40
N ALA A 15 12.58 -11.82 8.43
CA ALA A 15 12.20 -10.48 8.90
C ALA A 15 12.62 -9.41 7.89
N LYS A 16 13.84 -9.50 7.35
CA LYS A 16 14.33 -8.58 6.32
C LYS A 16 13.56 -8.71 5.02
N SER A 17 13.30 -9.94 4.57
CA SER A 17 12.52 -10.20 3.35
C SER A 17 11.08 -9.70 3.49
N THR A 18 10.43 -9.93 4.63
CA THR A 18 9.09 -9.39 4.93
C THR A 18 9.08 -7.87 4.92
N LYS A 19 10.11 -7.21 5.44
CA LYS A 19 10.22 -5.74 5.43
C LYS A 19 10.35 -5.18 4.02
N LEU A 20 11.16 -5.82 3.16
CA LEU A 20 11.34 -5.42 1.75
C LEU A 20 10.07 -5.63 0.94
N LEU A 21 9.41 -6.77 1.15
CA LEU A 21 8.13 -7.08 0.54
C LEU A 21 7.07 -6.05 0.95
N ALA A 22 6.93 -5.78 2.26
CA ALA A 22 6.02 -4.77 2.79
C ALA A 22 6.24 -3.40 2.14
N ALA A 23 7.50 -2.94 2.04
CA ALA A 23 7.82 -1.66 1.41
C ALA A 23 7.43 -1.62 -0.07
N THR A 24 7.62 -2.73 -0.81
CA THR A 24 7.29 -2.82 -2.23
C THR A 24 5.78 -2.87 -2.44
N THR A 25 5.05 -3.68 -1.67
CA THR A 25 3.59 -3.78 -1.71
C THR A 25 2.94 -2.45 -1.36
N LEU A 26 3.40 -1.79 -0.28
CA LEU A 26 2.95 -0.44 0.10
C LEU A 26 3.13 0.55 -1.04
N ARG A 27 4.30 0.58 -1.68
CA ARG A 27 4.57 1.50 -2.79
C ARG A 27 3.65 1.24 -3.99
N ASN A 28 3.44 -0.03 -4.35
CA ASN A 28 2.61 -0.39 -5.51
C ASN A 28 1.14 -0.04 -5.28
N VAL A 29 0.59 -0.42 -4.11
CA VAL A 29 -0.81 -0.11 -3.77
C VAL A 29 -1.03 1.39 -3.73
N LEU A 30 -0.18 2.14 -3.01
CA LEU A 30 -0.30 3.60 -2.92
C LEU A 30 -0.08 4.30 -4.27
N GLY A 31 0.75 3.75 -5.15
CA GLY A 31 0.98 4.29 -6.50
C GLY A 31 -0.22 4.16 -7.44
N THR A 32 -1.15 3.25 -7.18
CA THR A 32 -2.38 3.07 -7.98
C THR A 32 -3.59 3.83 -7.42
N LYS A 33 -3.40 4.55 -6.30
CA LYS A 33 -4.46 5.27 -5.60
C LYS A 33 -4.21 6.77 -5.65
N THR A 34 -5.29 7.53 -5.74
CA THR A 34 -5.24 8.98 -5.62
C THR A 34 -5.00 9.38 -4.16
N LEU A 35 -4.49 10.60 -3.94
CA LEU A 35 -4.24 11.11 -2.59
C LEU A 35 -5.54 11.18 -1.78
N HIS A 36 -6.65 11.52 -2.44
CA HIS A 36 -7.95 11.55 -1.80
C HIS A 36 -8.38 10.16 -1.32
N GLU A 37 -8.22 9.11 -2.14
CA GLU A 37 -8.49 7.73 -1.72
C GLU A 37 -7.56 7.29 -0.59
N ILE A 38 -6.28 7.68 -0.61
CA ILE A 38 -5.32 7.34 0.44
C ILE A 38 -5.69 7.98 1.79
N LEU A 39 -6.25 9.19 1.76
CA LEU A 39 -6.69 9.90 2.96
C LEU A 39 -8.09 9.47 3.42
N ALA A 40 -9.00 9.15 2.51
CA ALA A 40 -10.40 8.84 2.80
C ALA A 40 -10.67 7.34 3.03
N GLU A 41 -9.96 6.44 2.34
CA GLU A 41 -10.20 4.99 2.34
C GLU A 41 -9.07 4.22 3.04
N ARG A 42 -8.55 4.77 4.14
CA ARG A 42 -7.36 4.25 4.82
C ARG A 42 -7.51 2.79 5.29
N ASP A 43 -8.62 2.48 5.94
CA ASP A 43 -8.92 1.13 6.43
C ASP A 43 -8.99 0.09 5.31
N LYS A 44 -9.49 0.51 4.14
CA LYS A 44 -9.59 -0.36 2.96
C LYS A 44 -8.21 -0.61 2.35
N ILE A 45 -7.35 0.40 2.32
CA ILE A 45 -5.97 0.27 1.87
C ILE A 45 -5.18 -0.63 2.83
N ASP A 46 -5.34 -0.43 4.13
CA ASP A 46 -4.70 -1.26 5.16
C ASP A 46 -5.12 -2.74 5.01
N THR A 47 -6.40 -3.00 4.75
CA THR A 47 -6.92 -4.36 4.50
C THR A 47 -6.31 -4.98 3.25
N VAL A 48 -6.26 -4.25 2.14
CA VAL A 48 -5.66 -4.75 0.88
C VAL A 48 -4.19 -5.09 1.07
N ILE A 49 -3.43 -4.22 1.74
CA ILE A 49 -2.00 -4.45 1.99
C ILE A 49 -1.81 -5.63 2.96
N GLN A 50 -2.64 -5.74 4.00
CA GLN A 50 -2.60 -6.86 4.93
C GLN A 50 -2.80 -8.18 4.20
N THR A 51 -3.83 -8.29 3.36
CA THR A 51 -4.14 -9.55 2.66
C THR A 51 -3.03 -9.92 1.69
N SER A 52 -2.55 -8.98 0.88
CA SER A 52 -1.42 -9.24 -0.03
C SER A 52 -0.12 -9.60 0.69
N LEU A 53 0.14 -9.03 1.86
CA LEU A 53 1.33 -9.39 2.63
C LEU A 53 1.19 -10.76 3.27
N ASP A 54 0.05 -11.06 3.88
CA ASP A 54 -0.23 -12.34 4.53
C ASP A 54 -0.07 -13.52 3.55
N GLU A 55 -0.70 -13.43 2.37
CA GLU A 55 -0.58 -14.44 1.31
C GLU A 55 0.87 -14.64 0.84
N ALA A 56 1.63 -13.55 0.73
CA ALA A 56 3.01 -13.60 0.26
C ALA A 56 4.01 -14.03 1.34
N THR A 57 3.67 -13.89 2.63
CA THR A 57 4.51 -14.28 3.77
C THR A 57 4.18 -15.67 4.33
N ASP A 58 3.04 -16.25 3.95
CA ASP A 58 2.64 -17.62 4.31
C ASP A 58 3.73 -18.68 3.99
N PRO A 59 4.40 -18.65 2.81
CA PRO A 59 5.49 -19.59 2.51
C PRO A 59 6.72 -19.47 3.42
N TRP A 60 6.83 -18.35 4.16
CA TRP A 60 7.90 -18.09 5.12
C TRP A 60 7.48 -18.42 6.55
N GLY A 61 6.24 -18.90 6.78
CA GLY A 61 5.72 -19.19 8.12
C GLY A 61 5.45 -17.93 8.96
N VAL A 62 5.25 -16.79 8.29
CA VAL A 62 4.99 -15.49 8.91
C VAL A 62 3.53 -15.12 8.65
N LYS A 63 2.79 -14.89 9.73
CA LYS A 63 1.39 -14.42 9.73
C LYS A 63 1.37 -12.90 9.90
N VAL A 64 0.62 -12.19 9.05
CA VAL A 64 0.47 -10.74 9.15
C VAL A 64 -0.87 -10.41 9.79
N GLU A 65 -0.86 -10.04 11.07
CA GLU A 65 -2.09 -9.79 11.84
C GLU A 65 -2.69 -8.41 11.58
N ARG A 66 -1.85 -7.38 11.43
CA ARG A 66 -2.30 -6.01 11.18
C ARG A 66 -1.28 -5.22 10.39
N VAL A 67 -1.78 -4.41 9.46
CA VAL A 67 -1.02 -3.39 8.75
C VAL A 67 -1.69 -2.05 8.98
N GLU A 68 -0.89 -1.01 9.18
CA GLU A 68 -1.37 0.34 9.42
C GLU A 68 -0.42 1.31 8.75
N VAL A 69 -0.89 2.02 7.72
CA VAL A 69 -0.12 3.10 7.11
C VAL A 69 0.07 4.21 8.15
N LYS A 70 1.31 4.64 8.47
CA LYS A 70 1.52 5.79 9.39
C LYS A 70 1.56 7.11 8.66
N ASP A 71 2.72 7.50 8.16
CA ASP A 71 2.95 8.76 7.46
C ASP A 71 3.32 8.49 6.00
N VAL A 72 2.52 9.02 5.08
CA VAL A 72 2.83 8.95 3.64
C VAL A 72 3.55 10.23 3.26
N ARG A 73 4.89 10.18 3.18
CA ARG A 73 5.68 11.28 2.63
C ARG A 73 5.85 11.10 1.13
N LEU A 74 5.01 11.79 0.36
CA LEU A 74 5.09 11.79 -1.10
C LEU A 74 6.20 12.73 -1.58
N PRO A 75 6.99 12.36 -2.60
CA PRO A 75 7.90 13.27 -3.27
C PRO A 75 7.15 14.50 -3.82
N VAL A 76 7.75 15.68 -3.73
CA VAL A 76 7.14 16.96 -4.17
C VAL A 76 6.67 16.90 -5.64
N ALA A 77 7.42 16.20 -6.50
CA ALA A 77 7.05 16.02 -7.90
C ALA A 77 5.73 15.25 -8.07
N LEU A 78 5.54 14.18 -7.28
CA LEU A 78 4.31 13.38 -7.31
C LEU A 78 3.12 14.17 -6.73
N GLN A 79 3.34 14.91 -5.64
CA GLN A 79 2.31 15.78 -5.06
C GLN A 79 1.79 16.79 -6.09
N LYS A 80 2.69 17.40 -6.89
CA LYS A 80 2.31 18.33 -7.96
C LYS A 80 1.53 17.65 -9.09
N ALA A 81 1.98 16.47 -9.53
CA ALA A 81 1.30 15.71 -10.58
C ALA A 81 -0.12 15.29 -10.15
N MET A 82 -0.26 14.79 -8.92
CA MET A 82 -1.55 14.39 -8.36
C MET A 82 -2.48 15.58 -8.13
N ALA A 83 -1.95 16.73 -7.70
CA ALA A 83 -2.74 17.95 -7.55
C ALA A 83 -3.29 18.43 -8.91
N ALA A 84 -2.45 18.42 -9.94
CA ALA A 84 -2.86 18.79 -11.30
C ALA A 84 -3.91 17.81 -11.87
N GLU A 85 -3.75 16.51 -11.64
CA GLU A 85 -4.73 15.49 -12.04
C GLU A 85 -6.06 15.65 -11.29
N ALA A 86 -6.02 15.90 -9.98
CA ALA A 86 -7.21 16.12 -9.17
C ALA A 86 -7.98 17.37 -9.60
N GLU A 87 -7.28 18.46 -9.91
CA GLU A 87 -7.88 19.70 -10.44
C GLU A 87 -8.53 19.45 -11.81
N ALA A 88 -7.83 18.78 -12.73
CA ALA A 88 -8.38 18.42 -14.04
C ALA A 88 -9.62 17.51 -13.93
N SER A 89 -9.61 16.52 -13.04
CA SER A 89 -10.75 15.62 -12.80
C SER A 89 -11.95 16.37 -12.21
N ARG A 90 -11.69 17.32 -11.30
CA ARG A 90 -12.72 18.15 -10.67
C ARG A 90 -13.36 19.11 -11.67
N ASP A 91 -12.57 19.75 -12.53
CA ASP A 91 -13.05 20.63 -13.60
C ASP A 91 -13.86 19.86 -14.65
N ALA A 92 -13.42 18.66 -15.02
CA ALA A 92 -14.16 17.79 -15.93
C ALA A 92 -15.52 17.38 -15.35
N ARG A 93 -15.57 17.00 -14.07
CA ARG A 93 -16.85 16.69 -13.37
C ARG A 93 -17.76 17.90 -13.28
N ALA A 94 -17.23 19.09 -12.98
CA ALA A 94 -18.01 20.31 -12.88
C ALA A 94 -18.68 20.67 -14.22
N LYS A 95 -17.98 20.49 -15.35
CA LYS A 95 -18.55 20.69 -16.69
C LYS A 95 -19.68 19.72 -17.01
N ILE A 96 -19.61 18.47 -16.56
CA ILE A 96 -20.67 17.47 -16.80
C ILE A 96 -21.95 17.81 -16.00
N ILE A 97 -21.81 18.35 -14.79
CA ILE A 97 -22.95 18.70 -13.92
C ILE A 97 -23.61 20.02 -14.34
N ALA A 98 -22.85 20.93 -14.95
CA ALA A 98 -23.34 22.22 -15.42
C ALA A 98 -23.97 22.18 -16.84
N ALA A 99 -23.98 21.02 -17.50
CA ALA A 99 -24.52 20.80 -18.84
C ALA A 99 -25.89 20.11 -18.84
#